data_AF-A0AAV2TQ59-F1
#
_entry.id   AF-A0AAV2TQ59-F1
#
_cell.length_a   1.000
_cell.length_b   1.000
_cell.length_c   1.000
_cell.angle_alpha   90.00
_cell.angle_beta   90.00
_cell.angle_gamma   90.00
#
_symmetry.space_group_name_H-M   'P 1'
#
loop_
_entity.id
_entity.type
_entity.pdbx_description
1 polymer ?
#
loop_
_entity_poly.entity_id
_entity_poly.type
_entity_poly.pdbx_seq_one_letter_code
_entity_poly.pdbx_strand_id
1 'polypeptide(L)'
;MYTYENKIRTRLYLTFLVWTSVLHPVAYAPSSHKRLHPEHSLLHPQPNDLNLWNLDGTARFRDGVLNLVPSKTYKTGLAWSGIPVDYCNWEVNIKFSIQSDSYYPGDGWAMFYTEEPITKRVDNPSMTTMGGPDDYKGLAIIYDSYDNNYKADGYFPRVYPVLLNGDYKQRHYDNGFNQRPYSCYYDCTNDQCHLRFEYWNRTIWMASMRWNGEVVCYHYSYNVALPPGGYFSFTALNDYYYETVDIIEFKVEEILDGTECFERDGQKPKWDHYTY
;
A
#
# COMPACT_ATOMS: atom_id res chain seq x y z
N MET A 1 -63.14 -59.54 13.40
CA MET A 1 -63.47 -59.25 11.98
C MET A 1 -63.44 -57.75 11.80
N TYR A 2 -62.49 -57.25 10.99
CA TYR A 2 -62.59 -56.17 9.98
C TYR A 2 -63.56 -54.98 10.26
N THR A 3 -63.25 -53.69 10.12
CA THR A 3 -62.21 -52.99 9.33
C THR A 3 -62.27 -51.47 9.57
N TYR A 4 -61.08 -50.85 9.58
CA TYR A 4 -60.66 -49.55 8.99
C TYR A 4 -61.10 -48.18 9.57
N GLU A 5 -60.06 -47.51 10.07
CA GLU A 5 -59.92 -46.11 10.46
C GLU A 5 -60.02 -45.13 9.27
N ASN A 6 -60.71 -44.01 9.47
CA ASN A 6 -60.60 -42.83 8.61
C ASN A 6 -59.45 -41.94 9.10
N LYS A 7 -58.31 -41.98 8.40
CA LYS A 7 -57.19 -41.05 8.59
C LYS A 7 -57.56 -39.64 8.07
N ILE A 8 -57.78 -38.71 8.98
CA ILE A 8 -57.81 -37.27 8.69
C ILE A 8 -56.38 -36.81 8.41
N ARG A 9 -56.14 -36.30 7.20
CA ARG A 9 -54.88 -35.67 6.78
C ARG A 9 -54.79 -34.28 7.40
N THR A 10 -54.01 -34.12 8.47
CA THR A 10 -53.57 -32.80 8.93
C THR A 10 -52.25 -32.47 8.26
N ARG A 11 -52.25 -31.50 7.33
CA ARG A 11 -51.03 -30.98 6.69
C ARG A 11 -50.23 -30.17 7.71
N LEU A 12 -49.01 -30.61 8.04
CA LEU A 12 -48.01 -29.77 8.72
C LEU A 12 -47.54 -28.70 7.73
N TYR A 13 -47.74 -27.43 8.08
CA TYR A 13 -47.06 -26.32 7.43
C TYR A 13 -45.70 -26.11 8.12
N LEU A 14 -44.61 -26.50 7.46
CA LEU A 14 -43.26 -26.05 7.84
C LEU A 14 -43.13 -24.59 7.45
N THR A 15 -43.12 -23.69 8.43
CA THR A 15 -42.69 -22.31 8.24
C THR A 15 -41.16 -22.29 8.15
N PHE A 16 -40.62 -22.15 6.95
CA PHE A 16 -39.22 -21.80 6.74
C PHE A 16 -39.01 -20.35 7.18
N LEU A 17 -38.35 -20.15 8.32
CA LEU A 17 -37.77 -18.85 8.68
C LEU A 17 -36.58 -18.61 7.76
N VAL A 18 -36.79 -17.83 6.70
CA VAL A 18 -35.71 -17.32 5.87
C VAL A 18 -35.01 -16.24 6.69
N TRP A 19 -33.89 -16.61 7.32
CA TRP A 19 -32.97 -15.65 7.92
C TRP A 19 -32.29 -14.92 6.76
N THR A 20 -32.88 -13.83 6.29
CA THR A 20 -32.22 -12.93 5.36
C THR A 20 -31.07 -12.27 6.11
N SER A 21 -29.87 -12.84 5.99
CA SER A 21 -28.64 -12.10 6.28
C SER A 21 -28.62 -10.94 5.30
N VAL A 22 -29.11 -9.78 5.74
CA VAL A 22 -28.84 -8.52 5.09
C VAL A 22 -27.34 -8.33 5.23
N LEU A 23 -26.60 -8.80 4.23
CA LEU A 23 -25.28 -8.30 3.92
C LEU A 23 -25.51 -6.82 3.70
N HIS A 24 -25.28 -6.02 4.74
CA HIS A 24 -25.12 -4.60 4.54
C HIS A 24 -23.84 -4.51 3.71
N PRO A 25 -23.89 -4.13 2.43
CA PRO A 25 -22.68 -3.62 1.83
C PRO A 25 -22.23 -2.53 2.80
N VAL A 26 -21.01 -2.65 3.32
CA VAL A 26 -20.36 -1.51 3.97
C VAL A 26 -20.29 -0.48 2.87
N ALA A 27 -21.29 0.40 2.81
CA ALA A 27 -21.31 1.49 1.89
C ALA A 27 -20.12 2.34 2.29
N TYR A 28 -19.10 2.39 1.44
CA TYR A 28 -18.07 3.42 1.50
C TYR A 28 -18.81 4.75 1.37
N ALA A 29 -19.13 5.35 2.50
CA ALA A 29 -19.56 6.73 2.58
C ALA A 29 -18.25 7.52 2.70
N PRO A 30 -17.80 8.23 1.65
CA PRO A 30 -16.70 9.17 1.80
C PRO A 30 -17.20 10.30 2.72
N SER A 31 -17.06 10.12 4.02
CA SER A 31 -17.02 11.20 5.00
C SER A 31 -15.56 11.57 5.08
N SER A 32 -15.13 12.73 4.64
CA SER A 32 -15.09 13.91 5.51
C SER A 32 -14.30 15.01 4.79
N HIS A 33 -14.32 16.22 5.33
CA HIS A 33 -13.39 17.27 4.93
C HIS A 33 -11.95 16.73 4.97
N LYS A 34 -11.19 16.92 3.89
CA LYS A 34 -9.77 16.59 3.84
C LYS A 34 -8.94 17.85 4.05
N ARG A 35 -7.84 17.75 4.80
CA ARG A 35 -6.86 18.83 4.94
C ARG A 35 -5.57 18.43 4.24
N LEU A 36 -5.10 19.24 3.30
CA LEU A 36 -3.81 19.05 2.67
C LEU A 36 -2.67 19.36 3.66
N HIS A 37 -1.65 18.50 3.68
CA HIS A 37 -0.42 18.69 4.44
C HIS A 37 0.78 18.85 3.49
N PRO A 38 1.09 20.08 3.04
CA PRO A 38 2.21 20.34 2.13
C PRO A 38 3.57 19.89 2.69
N GLU A 39 3.74 19.94 4.01
CA GLU A 39 4.96 19.54 4.72
C GLU A 39 5.26 18.04 4.64
N HIS A 40 4.24 17.21 4.38
CA HIS A 40 4.37 15.78 4.12
C HIS A 40 4.26 15.44 2.63
N SER A 41 4.08 16.42 1.76
CA SER A 41 3.79 16.23 0.34
C SER A 41 5.00 16.59 -0.55
N LEU A 42 5.01 16.03 -1.77
CA LEU A 42 5.86 16.42 -2.90
C LEU A 42 4.94 16.94 -4.01
N LEU A 43 4.69 18.25 -4.04
CA LEU A 43 3.76 18.89 -5.00
C LEU A 43 4.51 19.79 -5.98
N HIS A 44 4.08 19.81 -7.24
CA HIS A 44 4.62 20.73 -8.23
C HIS A 44 3.89 22.10 -8.21
N PRO A 45 4.62 23.24 -8.31
CA PRO A 45 6.06 23.36 -8.25
C PRO A 45 6.56 23.17 -6.81
N GLN A 46 7.65 22.42 -6.62
CA GLN A 46 8.21 22.28 -5.28
C GLN A 46 8.77 23.63 -4.83
N PRO A 47 8.33 24.16 -3.68
CA PRO A 47 8.92 25.38 -3.14
C PRO A 47 10.41 25.11 -2.85
N ASN A 48 11.29 25.85 -3.54
CA ASN A 48 12.76 25.71 -3.48
C ASN A 48 13.37 25.79 -2.06
N ASP A 49 12.60 26.22 -1.05
CA ASP A 49 13.08 26.49 0.31
C ASP A 49 12.74 25.40 1.35
N LEU A 50 12.00 24.35 0.97
CA LEU A 50 11.57 23.31 1.90
C LEU A 50 12.41 22.04 1.72
N ASN A 51 13.62 22.03 2.29
CA ASN A 51 14.44 20.82 2.54
C ASN A 51 13.75 19.86 3.53
N LEU A 52 12.47 19.56 3.34
CA LEU A 52 11.68 18.67 4.19
C LEU A 52 11.89 17.20 3.84
N TRP A 53 12.40 16.95 2.63
CA TRP A 53 12.77 15.63 2.15
C TRP A 53 14.28 15.55 2.04
N ASN A 54 14.84 14.56 2.72
CA ASN A 54 16.24 14.21 2.62
C ASN A 54 16.41 13.15 1.53
N LEU A 55 17.58 13.10 0.91
CA LEU A 55 17.89 12.22 -0.21
C LEU A 55 19.16 11.43 0.06
N ASP A 56 19.19 10.17 -0.39
CA ASP A 56 20.38 9.32 -0.40
C ASP A 56 20.41 8.44 -1.68
N GLY A 57 21.59 7.91 -2.00
CA GLY A 57 21.81 7.08 -3.18
C GLY A 57 21.66 7.87 -4.48
N THR A 58 20.82 7.40 -5.39
CA THR A 58 20.57 8.07 -6.68
C THR A 58 19.42 9.07 -6.66
N ALA A 59 18.70 9.17 -5.55
CA ALA A 59 17.52 10.02 -5.46
C ALA A 59 17.88 11.50 -5.66
N ARG A 60 17.12 12.19 -6.50
CA ARG A 60 17.33 13.60 -6.84
C ARG A 60 16.06 14.26 -7.35
N PHE A 61 15.89 15.53 -7.02
CA PHE A 61 14.88 16.36 -7.66
C PHE A 61 15.37 16.83 -9.03
N ARG A 62 14.52 16.67 -10.05
CA ARG A 62 14.77 17.16 -11.41
C ARG A 62 13.45 17.64 -11.99
N ASP A 63 13.42 18.85 -12.54
CA ASP A 63 12.24 19.41 -13.24
C ASP A 63 10.94 19.35 -12.40
N GLY A 64 11.09 19.43 -11.07
CA GLY A 64 9.97 19.38 -10.10
C GLY A 64 9.44 17.98 -9.79
N VAL A 65 10.10 16.92 -10.25
CA VAL A 65 9.79 15.52 -9.89
C VAL A 65 10.93 14.91 -9.07
N LEU A 66 10.61 13.92 -8.23
CA LEU A 66 11.61 13.14 -7.50
C LEU A 66 12.00 11.90 -8.33
N ASN A 67 13.17 11.93 -8.95
CA ASN A 67 13.76 10.76 -9.59
C ASN A 67 14.43 9.89 -8.52
N LEU A 68 13.94 8.67 -8.30
CA LEU A 68 14.53 7.74 -7.31
C LEU A 68 15.70 6.96 -7.91
N VAL A 69 15.47 6.30 -9.04
CA VAL A 69 16.49 5.56 -9.81
C VAL A 69 16.43 5.94 -11.29
N PRO A 70 17.58 6.04 -11.98
CA PRO A 70 17.62 6.20 -13.43
C PRO A 70 17.60 4.84 -14.14
N SER A 71 17.36 4.82 -15.46
CA SER A 71 17.50 3.63 -16.33
C SER A 71 18.94 3.10 -16.40
N LYS A 72 19.43 2.52 -15.30
CA LYS A 72 20.76 1.93 -15.11
C LYS A 72 20.68 0.84 -14.05
N THR A 73 21.48 -0.21 -14.23
CA THR A 73 21.64 -1.31 -13.27
C THR A 73 22.34 -0.89 -11.99
N TYR A 74 22.10 -1.66 -10.92
CA TYR A 74 22.71 -1.49 -9.59
C TYR A 74 22.57 -0.07 -9.06
N LYS A 75 21.33 0.42 -9.01
CA LYS A 75 20.98 1.75 -8.50
C LYS A 75 19.95 1.60 -7.40
N THR A 76 20.15 2.39 -6.35
CA THR A 76 19.22 2.46 -5.23
C THR A 76 19.01 3.92 -4.90
N GLY A 77 17.76 4.34 -4.85
CA GLY A 77 17.36 5.68 -4.42
C GLY A 77 16.62 5.63 -3.10
N LEU A 78 16.83 6.64 -2.27
CA LEU A 78 16.06 6.85 -1.04
C LEU A 78 15.71 8.33 -0.88
N ALA A 79 14.46 8.61 -0.56
CA ALA A 79 14.00 9.90 -0.09
C ALA A 79 13.14 9.73 1.16
N TRP A 80 13.28 10.58 2.18
CA TRP A 80 12.45 10.50 3.38
C TRP A 80 12.08 11.86 3.95
N SER A 81 10.88 11.97 4.52
CA SER A 81 10.41 13.16 5.21
C SER A 81 11.15 13.33 6.54
N GLY A 82 11.56 14.56 6.86
CA GLY A 82 12.17 14.91 8.15
C GLY A 82 11.18 15.19 9.28
N ILE A 83 9.86 15.16 9.00
CA ILE A 83 8.80 15.52 9.94
C ILE A 83 7.86 14.32 10.14
N PRO A 84 7.52 13.96 11.39
CA PRO A 84 6.56 12.91 11.68
C PRO A 84 5.13 13.36 11.41
N VAL A 85 4.27 12.42 11.00
CA VAL A 85 2.85 12.63 10.75
C VAL A 85 2.08 12.65 12.08
N ASP A 86 1.41 13.76 12.38
CA ASP A 86 0.71 14.00 13.64
C ASP A 86 -0.81 13.74 13.60
N TYR A 87 -1.31 13.15 12.50
CA TYR A 87 -2.70 12.76 12.29
C TYR A 87 -2.86 11.25 12.02
N CYS A 88 -4.02 10.70 12.37
CA CYS A 88 -4.21 9.25 12.47
C CYS A 88 -4.85 8.63 11.25
N ASN A 89 -5.72 9.39 10.59
CA ASN A 89 -6.40 8.98 9.38
C ASN A 89 -5.88 9.84 8.23
N TRP A 90 -5.42 9.18 7.18
CA TRP A 90 -4.80 9.88 6.07
C TRP A 90 -5.08 9.21 4.75
N GLU A 91 -5.04 10.03 3.71
CA GLU A 91 -5.01 9.59 2.32
C GLU A 91 -3.72 10.07 1.69
N VAL A 92 -3.09 9.21 0.91
CA VAL A 92 -2.01 9.58 0.00
C VAL A 92 -2.41 9.32 -1.44
N ASN A 93 -2.19 10.32 -2.29
CA ASN A 93 -2.28 10.18 -3.74
C ASN A 93 -0.87 10.23 -4.31
N ILE A 94 -0.50 9.19 -5.03
CA ILE A 94 0.84 9.03 -5.61
C ILE A 94 0.70 9.01 -7.13
N LYS A 95 1.21 10.03 -7.80
CA LYS A 95 1.45 10.00 -9.25
C LYS A 95 2.91 9.70 -9.49
N PHE A 96 3.19 8.71 -10.30
CA PHE A 96 4.55 8.29 -10.62
C PHE A 96 4.64 7.88 -12.08
N SER A 97 5.85 7.73 -12.60
CA SER A 97 6.07 7.12 -13.91
C SER A 97 7.18 6.10 -13.83
N ILE A 98 6.98 5.04 -14.61
CA ILE A 98 7.96 4.00 -14.85
C ILE A 98 8.39 4.10 -16.30
N GLN A 99 9.69 4.25 -16.57
CA GLN A 99 10.22 4.22 -17.94
C GLN A 99 11.28 3.16 -18.06
N SER A 100 11.12 2.24 -19.01
CA SER A 100 12.12 1.22 -19.32
C SER A 100 12.18 0.97 -20.81
N ASP A 101 13.40 0.90 -21.33
CA ASP A 101 13.73 0.44 -22.68
C ASP A 101 13.93 -1.09 -22.74
N SER A 102 13.90 -1.76 -21.58
CA SER A 102 13.91 -3.22 -21.47
C SER A 102 12.50 -3.80 -21.62
N TYR A 103 12.40 -5.01 -22.19
CA TYR A 103 11.16 -5.80 -22.14
C TYR A 103 10.81 -6.25 -20.72
N TYR A 104 11.84 -6.35 -19.86
CA TYR A 104 11.72 -6.70 -18.46
C TYR A 104 12.16 -5.48 -17.62
N PRO A 105 11.24 -4.58 -17.24
CA PRO A 105 11.53 -3.52 -16.27
C PRO A 105 11.86 -4.16 -14.91
N GLY A 106 12.63 -3.47 -14.07
CA GLY A 106 12.89 -3.95 -12.72
C GLY A 106 13.73 -2.99 -11.88
N ASP A 107 13.64 -3.06 -10.55
CA ASP A 107 12.83 -4.01 -9.75
C ASP A 107 11.56 -3.38 -9.15
N GLY A 108 11.46 -2.06 -9.12
CA GLY A 108 10.31 -1.34 -8.63
C GLY A 108 10.65 -0.32 -7.54
N TRP A 109 9.63 0.05 -6.78
CA TRP A 109 9.72 1.05 -5.72
C TRP A 109 8.80 0.75 -4.55
N ALA A 110 9.10 1.36 -3.41
CA ALA A 110 8.25 1.29 -2.23
C ALA A 110 8.04 2.67 -1.59
N MET A 111 6.83 2.94 -1.11
CA MET A 111 6.54 4.01 -0.16
C MET A 111 6.40 3.40 1.23
N PHE A 112 7.03 4.00 2.22
CA PHE A 112 6.94 3.58 3.61
C PHE A 112 6.18 4.59 4.44
N TYR A 113 5.49 4.09 5.45
CA TYR A 113 5.08 4.83 6.63
C TYR A 113 5.58 4.05 7.85
N THR A 114 6.64 4.54 8.50
CA THR A 114 7.37 3.79 9.54
C THR A 114 7.53 4.59 10.82
N GLU A 115 7.68 3.89 11.95
CA GLU A 115 7.84 4.51 13.28
C GLU A 115 9.08 5.41 13.33
N GLU A 116 10.18 4.96 12.72
CA GLU A 116 11.41 5.72 12.56
C GLU A 116 11.63 6.04 11.08
N PRO A 117 12.25 7.19 10.75
CA PRO A 117 12.55 7.52 9.36
C PRO A 117 13.59 6.55 8.79
N ILE A 118 13.35 6.08 7.56
CA ILE A 118 14.33 5.28 6.82
C ILE A 118 15.43 6.23 6.32
N THR A 119 16.55 6.26 7.03
CA THR A 119 17.67 7.19 6.76
C THR A 119 18.84 6.55 6.02
N LYS A 120 18.75 5.25 5.73
CA LYS A 120 19.79 4.48 5.04
C LYS A 120 19.14 3.55 4.02
N ARG A 121 19.63 3.64 2.79
CA ARG A 121 19.27 2.67 1.76
C ARG A 121 19.99 1.33 1.98
N VAL A 122 19.46 0.28 1.38
CA VAL A 122 20.03 -1.05 1.35
C VAL A 122 20.30 -1.44 -0.10
N ASP A 123 21.58 -1.54 -0.45
CA ASP A 123 22.00 -1.85 -1.84
C ASP A 123 22.01 -3.36 -2.14
N ASN A 124 21.63 -4.23 -1.18
CA ASN A 124 21.57 -5.67 -1.38
C ASN A 124 20.16 -6.10 -1.85
N PRO A 125 19.98 -6.53 -3.11
CA PRO A 125 18.67 -6.85 -3.66
C PRO A 125 17.98 -8.02 -2.94
N SER A 126 18.72 -8.94 -2.33
CA SER A 126 18.11 -10.09 -1.63
C SER A 126 17.66 -9.79 -0.20
N MET A 127 18.03 -8.64 0.37
CA MET A 127 17.83 -8.30 1.80
C MET A 127 17.27 -6.89 1.95
N THR A 128 16.30 -6.53 1.12
CA THR A 128 15.77 -5.18 1.05
C THR A 128 14.29 -5.19 0.71
N THR A 129 13.60 -4.12 1.07
CA THR A 129 12.28 -3.79 0.52
C THR A 129 12.49 -2.69 -0.52
N MET A 130 12.72 -3.05 -1.79
CA MET A 130 12.92 -2.09 -2.90
C MET A 130 13.97 -1.00 -2.62
N GLY A 131 15.11 -1.34 -2.01
CA GLY A 131 16.15 -0.39 -1.61
C GLY A 131 16.03 0.13 -0.17
N GLY A 132 14.96 -0.19 0.54
CA GLY A 132 14.77 0.09 1.97
C GLY A 132 15.12 -1.11 2.89
N PRO A 133 15.07 -0.94 4.22
CA PRO A 133 15.22 -2.04 5.17
C PRO A 133 14.19 -3.16 4.93
N ASP A 134 14.55 -4.40 5.25
CA ASP A 134 13.64 -5.54 5.20
C ASP A 134 12.90 -5.76 6.53
N ASP A 135 13.29 -5.11 7.62
CA ASP A 135 12.83 -5.32 8.99
C ASP A 135 12.23 -4.06 9.65
N TYR A 136 11.55 -3.23 8.86
CA TYR A 136 10.93 -2.01 9.37
C TYR A 136 9.74 -2.29 10.31
N LYS A 137 9.35 -1.27 11.08
CA LYS A 137 8.11 -1.26 11.85
C LYS A 137 7.14 -0.23 11.28
N GLY A 138 6.11 -0.72 10.59
CA GLY A 138 5.16 0.11 9.85
C GLY A 138 4.59 -0.57 8.61
N LEU A 139 4.26 0.25 7.62
CA LEU A 139 3.68 -0.15 6.34
C LEU A 139 4.66 0.18 5.22
N ALA A 140 4.87 -0.77 4.30
CA ALA A 140 5.35 -0.48 2.95
C ALA A 140 4.24 -0.74 1.94
N ILE A 141 4.12 0.15 0.97
CA ILE A 141 3.38 -0.03 -0.26
C ILE A 141 4.41 -0.29 -1.34
N ILE A 142 4.34 -1.46 -1.97
CA ILE A 142 5.35 -1.91 -2.93
C ILE A 142 4.72 -1.96 -4.31
N TYR A 143 5.33 -1.27 -5.27
CA TYR A 143 5.13 -1.48 -6.70
C TYR A 143 6.29 -2.37 -7.19
N ASP A 144 5.96 -3.59 -7.57
CA ASP A 144 6.90 -4.64 -7.96
C ASP A 144 6.78 -4.85 -9.47
N SER A 145 7.79 -4.40 -10.22
CA SER A 145 7.79 -4.42 -11.69
C SER A 145 8.37 -5.70 -12.26
N TYR A 146 9.04 -6.52 -11.44
CA TYR A 146 9.82 -7.66 -11.89
C TYR A 146 9.44 -8.96 -11.16
N ASP A 147 9.31 -10.06 -11.88
CA ASP A 147 9.05 -11.39 -11.29
C ASP A 147 10.38 -12.08 -10.92
N ASN A 148 10.75 -12.04 -9.65
CA ASN A 148 11.98 -12.65 -9.13
C ASN A 148 11.85 -14.18 -8.95
N ASN A 149 10.63 -14.68 -8.76
CA ASN A 149 10.40 -16.07 -8.36
C ASN A 149 10.08 -16.98 -9.56
N TYR A 150 9.70 -16.40 -10.70
CA TYR A 150 9.32 -17.07 -11.96
C TYR A 150 8.27 -18.16 -11.78
N LYS A 151 7.51 -18.09 -10.68
CA LYS A 151 6.36 -18.96 -10.43
C LYS A 151 5.18 -18.28 -11.09
N ALA A 152 4.35 -19.05 -11.76
CA ALA A 152 3.09 -18.57 -12.33
C ALA A 152 2.04 -18.26 -11.23
N ASP A 153 2.44 -17.53 -10.18
CA ASP A 153 1.68 -17.23 -8.98
C ASP A 153 1.12 -15.78 -8.98
N GLY A 154 1.27 -15.09 -10.11
CA GLY A 154 0.71 -13.78 -10.38
C GLY A 154 1.20 -13.20 -11.70
N TYR A 155 0.55 -12.12 -12.13
CA TYR A 155 1.06 -11.21 -13.17
C TYR A 155 1.73 -10.00 -12.51
N PHE A 156 2.83 -9.54 -13.12
CA PHE A 156 3.58 -8.33 -12.79
C PHE A 156 3.51 -7.34 -13.97
N PRO A 157 3.56 -6.02 -13.74
CA PRO A 157 3.74 -5.34 -12.46
C PRO A 157 2.57 -5.46 -11.48
N ARG A 158 2.88 -5.41 -10.18
CA ARG A 158 1.91 -5.61 -9.10
C ARG A 158 2.11 -4.60 -8.00
N VAL A 159 1.01 -4.19 -7.38
CA VAL A 159 1.03 -3.35 -6.18
C VAL A 159 0.44 -4.08 -5.00
N TYR A 160 1.12 -4.01 -3.86
CA TYR A 160 0.69 -4.67 -2.63
C TYR A 160 1.22 -3.96 -1.37
N PRO A 161 0.49 -4.06 -0.24
CA PRO A 161 0.95 -3.58 1.04
C PRO A 161 1.71 -4.70 1.78
N VAL A 162 2.71 -4.34 2.56
CA VAL A 162 3.40 -5.21 3.51
C VAL A 162 3.46 -4.50 4.85
N LEU A 163 3.02 -5.18 5.91
CA LEU A 163 2.98 -4.64 7.27
C LEU A 163 3.97 -5.39 8.14
N LEU A 164 5.00 -4.72 8.65
CA LEU A 164 6.01 -5.34 9.49
C LEU A 164 6.07 -4.67 10.86
N ASN A 165 6.47 -5.45 11.87
CA ASN A 165 6.59 -5.01 13.26
C ASN A 165 8.04 -4.93 13.75
N GLY A 166 9.02 -5.18 12.87
CA GLY A 166 10.44 -5.30 13.21
C GLY A 166 10.95 -6.72 13.51
N ASP A 167 10.07 -7.70 13.76
CA ASP A 167 10.47 -9.08 14.06
C ASP A 167 10.59 -9.96 12.81
N TYR A 168 9.96 -9.54 11.71
CA TYR A 168 9.90 -10.25 10.44
C TYR A 168 10.56 -9.45 9.34
N LYS A 169 11.12 -10.17 8.37
CA LYS A 169 11.77 -9.59 7.20
C LYS A 169 10.89 -9.67 5.96
N GLN A 170 10.88 -8.61 5.15
CA GLN A 170 10.30 -8.62 3.82
C GLN A 170 11.10 -9.59 2.91
N ARG A 171 10.39 -10.35 2.07
CA ARG A 171 10.95 -11.38 1.18
C ARG A 171 10.97 -10.93 -0.28
N HIS A 172 11.82 -9.97 -0.60
CA HIS A 172 11.90 -9.45 -1.98
C HIS A 172 12.33 -10.54 -2.97
N TYR A 173 13.22 -11.45 -2.56
CA TYR A 173 13.71 -12.55 -3.40
C TYR A 173 12.61 -13.49 -3.93
N ASP A 174 11.40 -13.48 -3.35
CA ASP A 174 10.25 -14.24 -3.85
C ASP A 174 8.99 -13.41 -4.10
N ASN A 175 9.17 -12.11 -4.34
CA ASN A 175 8.10 -11.13 -4.56
C ASN A 175 7.09 -11.09 -3.40
N GLY A 176 7.58 -11.32 -2.18
CA GLY A 176 6.78 -11.33 -0.97
C GLY A 176 5.60 -12.30 -1.05
N PHE A 177 5.74 -13.48 -1.67
CA PHE A 177 4.60 -14.35 -2.03
C PHE A 177 3.62 -14.60 -0.87
N ASN A 178 4.13 -14.94 0.32
CA ASN A 178 3.31 -15.13 1.53
C ASN A 178 3.00 -13.82 2.28
N GLN A 179 3.58 -12.71 1.83
CA GLN A 179 3.46 -11.36 2.41
C GLN A 179 2.54 -10.42 1.64
N ARG A 180 2.02 -10.85 0.47
CA ARG A 180 1.11 -10.09 -0.40
C ARG A 180 -0.30 -10.69 -0.54
N PRO A 181 -1.00 -11.09 0.55
CA PRO A 181 -2.33 -11.69 0.46
C PRO A 181 -3.36 -10.78 -0.23
N TYR A 182 -3.09 -9.48 -0.25
CA TYR A 182 -3.85 -8.48 -1.00
C TYR A 182 -2.93 -7.80 -2.00
N SER A 183 -3.31 -7.86 -3.27
CA SER A 183 -2.52 -7.28 -4.35
C SER A 183 -3.35 -7.16 -5.62
N CYS A 184 -2.98 -6.26 -6.52
CA CYS A 184 -3.53 -6.24 -7.87
C CYS A 184 -2.44 -6.01 -8.91
N TYR A 185 -2.72 -6.54 -10.11
CA TYR A 185 -1.97 -6.20 -11.30
C TYR A 185 -2.27 -4.76 -11.73
N TYR A 186 -1.22 -3.98 -11.88
CA TYR A 186 -1.31 -2.58 -12.30
C TYR A 186 -0.09 -2.24 -13.14
N ASP A 187 -0.22 -2.44 -14.45
CA ASP A 187 0.81 -2.10 -15.41
C ASP A 187 0.56 -0.71 -15.99
N CYS A 188 1.56 0.13 -15.85
CA CYS A 188 1.66 1.47 -16.40
C CYS A 188 3.10 1.74 -16.86
N THR A 189 3.81 0.69 -17.28
CA THR A 189 5.17 0.78 -17.82
C THR A 189 5.18 1.68 -19.05
N ASN A 190 6.12 2.63 -19.09
CA ASN A 190 6.22 3.68 -20.12
C ASN A 190 5.01 4.63 -20.17
N ASP A 191 4.27 4.76 -19.07
CA ASP A 191 3.17 5.71 -18.90
C ASP A 191 3.21 6.35 -17.50
N GLN A 192 2.27 7.27 -17.23
CA GLN A 192 2.01 7.80 -15.91
C GLN A 192 1.02 6.91 -15.15
N CYS A 193 1.33 6.69 -13.89
CA CYS A 193 0.61 5.86 -12.95
C CYS A 193 0.01 6.73 -11.86
N HIS A 194 -1.17 6.38 -11.35
CA HIS A 194 -1.79 7.07 -10.23
C HIS A 194 -2.44 6.08 -9.28
N LEU A 195 -1.97 6.07 -8.04
CA LEU A 195 -2.50 5.27 -6.94
C LEU A 195 -3.05 6.15 -5.83
N ARG A 196 -4.13 5.69 -5.18
CA ARG A 196 -4.70 6.27 -3.98
C ARG A 196 -4.64 5.23 -2.87
N PHE A 197 -4.07 5.61 -1.73
CA PHE A 197 -4.08 4.79 -0.53
C PHE A 197 -4.72 5.56 0.61
N GLU A 198 -5.61 4.91 1.32
CA GLU A 198 -6.34 5.50 2.45
C GLU A 198 -6.08 4.62 3.68
N TYR A 199 -5.50 5.19 4.73
CA TYR A 199 -5.50 4.58 6.05
C TYR A 199 -6.56 5.28 6.88
N TRP A 200 -7.71 4.63 7.04
CA TRP A 200 -8.84 5.18 7.78
C TRP A 200 -9.42 4.12 8.70
N ASN A 201 -9.64 4.47 9.96
CA ASN A 201 -10.28 3.59 10.93
C ASN A 201 -9.60 2.20 11.00
N ARG A 202 -8.26 2.19 11.00
CA ARG A 202 -7.44 0.95 11.04
C ARG A 202 -7.64 0.01 9.85
N THR A 203 -8.09 0.55 8.72
CA THR A 203 -8.27 -0.14 7.45
C THR A 203 -7.42 0.54 6.39
N ILE A 204 -6.74 -0.24 5.56
CA ILE A 204 -6.03 0.28 4.39
C ILE A 204 -6.88 0.02 3.15
N TRP A 205 -7.22 1.06 2.42
CA TRP A 205 -7.82 0.96 1.09
C TRP A 205 -6.80 1.33 0.03
N MET A 206 -6.88 0.64 -1.10
CA MET A 206 -6.07 0.97 -2.27
C MET A 206 -6.91 0.97 -3.52
N ALA A 207 -6.74 2.02 -4.32
CA ALA A 207 -7.29 2.09 -5.65
C ALA A 207 -6.24 2.57 -6.66
N SER A 208 -6.33 2.02 -7.87
CA SER A 208 -5.64 2.56 -9.04
C SER A 208 -6.56 3.51 -9.79
N MET A 209 -6.03 4.66 -10.20
CA MET A 209 -6.74 5.59 -11.07
C MET A 209 -6.40 5.24 -12.50
N ARG A 210 -7.44 4.96 -13.30
CA ARG A 210 -7.33 4.63 -14.72
C ARG A 210 -8.15 5.63 -15.54
N TRP A 211 -8.00 5.58 -16.85
CA TRP A 211 -8.73 6.47 -17.76
C TRP A 211 -10.27 6.39 -17.62
N ASN A 212 -10.79 5.24 -17.19
CA ASN A 212 -12.21 4.98 -16.98
C ASN A 212 -12.68 5.21 -15.53
N GLY A 213 -11.83 5.79 -14.68
CA GLY A 213 -12.12 6.10 -13.29
C GLY A 213 -11.32 5.28 -12.30
N GLU A 214 -11.74 5.39 -11.04
CA GLU A 214 -11.11 4.70 -9.92
C GLU A 214 -11.45 3.20 -9.93
N VAL A 215 -10.43 2.36 -9.87
CA VAL A 215 -10.55 0.91 -9.76
C VAL A 215 -9.98 0.47 -8.43
N VAL A 216 -10.86 0.06 -7.51
CA VAL A 216 -10.48 -0.53 -6.23
C VAL A 216 -9.65 -1.78 -6.47
N CYS A 217 -8.47 -1.83 -5.86
CA CYS A 217 -7.54 -2.94 -5.94
C CYS A 217 -7.77 -3.92 -4.78
N TYR A 218 -7.73 -3.41 -3.55
CA TYR A 218 -8.01 -4.18 -2.34
C TYR A 218 -8.51 -3.27 -1.23
N HIS A 219 -9.19 -3.90 -0.27
CA HIS A 219 -9.41 -3.37 1.06
C HIS A 219 -8.77 -4.33 2.05
N TYR A 220 -7.96 -3.79 2.94
CA TYR A 220 -7.24 -4.54 3.97
C TYR A 220 -7.82 -4.14 5.32
N SER A 221 -8.72 -4.98 5.84
CA SER A 221 -9.61 -4.65 6.96
C SER A 221 -9.23 -5.28 8.30
N TYR A 222 -8.00 -5.77 8.46
CA TYR A 222 -7.56 -6.43 9.70
C TYR A 222 -6.94 -5.48 10.72
N ASN A 223 -7.75 -4.61 11.34
CA ASN A 223 -7.38 -3.81 12.52
C ASN A 223 -5.91 -3.33 12.52
N VAL A 224 -5.48 -2.75 11.40
CA VAL A 224 -4.10 -2.37 11.17
C VAL A 224 -3.75 -1.27 12.15
N ALA A 225 -2.71 -1.47 12.95
CA ALA A 225 -2.19 -0.44 13.80
C ALA A 225 -0.85 0.04 13.24
N LEU A 226 -0.88 1.22 12.63
CA LEU A 226 0.33 1.92 12.23
C LEU A 226 0.88 2.70 13.43
N PRO A 227 2.21 2.93 13.49
CA PRO A 227 2.80 3.74 14.55
C PRO A 227 2.25 5.19 14.49
N PRO A 228 1.86 5.80 15.62
CA PRO A 228 1.57 7.22 15.66
C PRO A 228 2.87 8.00 15.40
N GLY A 229 2.81 9.16 14.74
CA GLY A 229 4.03 9.95 14.51
C GLY A 229 4.97 9.34 13.48
N GLY A 230 4.48 8.52 12.55
CA GLY A 230 5.34 7.86 11.57
C GLY A 230 5.87 8.80 10.49
N TYR A 231 6.83 8.32 9.72
CA TYR A 231 7.52 9.08 8.67
C TYR A 231 7.26 8.48 7.30
N PHE A 232 7.07 9.34 6.30
CA PHE A 232 7.01 8.90 4.91
C PHE A 232 8.41 8.73 4.33
N SER A 233 8.61 7.68 3.54
CA SER A 233 9.82 7.47 2.76
C SER A 233 9.51 6.84 1.42
N PHE A 234 10.37 7.06 0.44
CA PHE A 234 10.35 6.39 -0.86
C PHE A 234 11.69 5.73 -1.10
N THR A 235 11.68 4.49 -1.57
CA THR A 235 12.87 3.83 -2.10
C THR A 235 12.58 3.23 -3.46
N ALA A 236 13.62 3.09 -4.27
CA ALA A 236 13.56 2.28 -5.49
C ALA A 236 14.89 1.56 -5.69
N LEU A 237 14.83 0.43 -6.39
CA LEU A 237 15.96 -0.45 -6.63
C LEU A 237 15.96 -0.92 -8.08
N ASN A 238 17.12 -0.87 -8.71
CA ASN A 238 17.43 -1.59 -9.94
C ASN A 238 18.59 -2.55 -9.65
N ASP A 239 18.39 -3.84 -9.87
CA ASP A 239 19.45 -4.84 -9.91
C ASP A 239 19.99 -5.04 -11.34
N TYR A 240 19.88 -6.25 -11.90
CA TYR A 240 20.27 -6.57 -13.27
C TYR A 240 19.28 -6.02 -14.30
N TYR A 241 17.99 -6.04 -13.95
CA TYR A 241 16.95 -5.32 -14.66
C TYR A 241 16.88 -3.90 -14.12
N TYR A 242 16.41 -2.99 -14.96
CA TYR A 242 16.45 -1.58 -14.64
C TYR A 242 15.28 -0.82 -15.27
N GLU A 243 14.92 0.25 -14.59
CA GLU A 243 13.94 1.22 -15.03
C GLU A 243 14.28 2.61 -14.47
N THR A 244 13.61 3.62 -14.98
CA THR A 244 13.55 4.93 -14.34
C THR A 244 12.28 4.99 -13.50
N VAL A 245 12.42 5.33 -12.23
CA VAL A 245 11.28 5.58 -11.33
C VAL A 245 11.27 7.05 -10.93
N ASP A 246 10.20 7.74 -11.32
CA ASP A 246 9.95 9.13 -10.93
C ASP A 246 8.66 9.24 -10.12
N ILE A 247 8.72 9.87 -8.95
CA ILE A 247 7.54 10.32 -8.21
C ILE A 247 7.22 11.75 -8.68
N ILE A 248 6.12 11.87 -9.42
CA ILE A 248 5.66 13.12 -10.04
C ILE A 248 4.90 13.96 -9.01
N GLU A 249 4.06 13.31 -8.21
CA GLU A 249 3.27 13.95 -7.17
C GLU A 249 3.10 12.97 -6.01
N PHE A 250 3.35 13.44 -4.80
CA PHE A 250 2.95 12.76 -3.57
C PHE A 250 2.12 13.72 -2.75
N LYS A 251 0.81 13.52 -2.69
CA LYS A 251 -0.10 14.40 -1.97
C LYS A 251 -0.63 13.70 -0.74
N VAL A 252 -0.42 14.29 0.43
CA VAL A 252 -0.88 13.75 1.70
C VAL A 252 -2.01 14.62 2.27
N GLU A 253 -3.11 13.98 2.63
CA GLU A 253 -4.28 14.64 3.20
C GLU A 253 -4.73 13.94 4.49
N GLU A 254 -4.96 14.73 5.55
CA GLU A 254 -5.63 14.29 6.77
C GLU A 254 -7.12 14.13 6.50
N ILE A 255 -7.70 13.03 6.99
CA ILE A 255 -9.13 12.74 6.92
C ILE A 255 -9.76 13.23 8.23
N LEU A 256 -10.51 14.34 8.17
CA LEU A 256 -11.06 15.01 9.35
C LEU A 256 -12.36 14.34 9.81
N ASP A 257 -12.25 13.25 10.57
CA ASP A 257 -13.40 12.54 11.14
C ASP A 257 -13.62 12.78 12.65
N GLY A 258 -12.81 13.65 13.26
CA GLY A 258 -12.86 13.98 14.69
C GLY A 258 -12.23 12.93 15.60
N THR A 259 -11.56 11.90 15.06
CA THR A 259 -10.84 10.90 15.84
C THR A 259 -9.49 11.43 16.30
N GLU A 260 -9.22 11.42 17.61
CA GLU A 260 -7.87 11.63 18.15
C GLU A 260 -7.04 10.33 18.12
N CYS A 261 -5.73 10.44 17.89
CA CYS A 261 -4.86 9.27 17.66
C CYS A 261 -4.73 8.36 18.88
N PHE A 262 -5.04 8.88 20.07
CA PHE A 262 -4.79 8.24 21.36
C PHE A 262 -6.03 7.53 21.95
N GLU A 263 -7.24 7.75 21.46
CA GLU A 263 -8.48 7.19 22.06
C GLU A 263 -8.75 5.70 21.75
N ARG A 264 -7.76 4.93 21.28
CA ARG A 264 -7.92 3.48 21.00
C ARG A 264 -6.91 2.60 21.73
N ASP A 265 -6.48 3.06 22.90
CA ASP A 265 -5.51 2.41 23.76
C ASP A 265 -6.18 1.26 24.54
N GLY A 266 -6.14 0.06 23.96
CA GLY A 266 -6.74 -1.13 24.56
C GLY A 266 -6.83 -2.31 23.60
N GLN A 267 -6.82 -2.06 22.29
CA GLN A 267 -6.65 -3.11 21.29
C GLN A 267 -5.19 -3.20 20.86
N LYS A 268 -4.54 -4.30 21.24
CA LYS A 268 -3.22 -4.65 20.73
C LYS A 268 -3.27 -4.66 19.19
N PRO A 269 -2.31 -4.04 18.50
CA PRO A 269 -2.08 -4.22 17.07
C PRO A 269 -2.21 -5.69 16.68
N LYS A 270 -3.02 -5.99 15.67
CA LYS A 270 -2.85 -7.23 14.92
C LYS A 270 -2.00 -6.91 13.71
N TRP A 271 -0.71 -7.17 13.84
CA TRP A 271 0.13 -7.43 12.67
C TRP A 271 -0.33 -8.79 12.18
N ASP A 272 -0.84 -8.89 10.95
CA ASP A 272 -1.23 -10.20 10.44
C ASP A 272 -0.05 -11.14 10.57
N HIS A 273 -0.37 -12.32 11.10
CA HIS A 273 0.59 -13.38 11.28
C HIS A 273 1.08 -13.83 9.89
N TYR A 274 2.23 -13.32 9.44
CA TYR A 274 3.05 -14.03 8.46
C TYR A 274 3.69 -15.26 9.13
N THR A 275 2.86 -16.09 9.77
CA THR A 275 3.26 -17.41 10.28
C THR A 275 2.77 -18.45 9.29
N TYR A 276 3.64 -18.82 8.36
CA TYR A 276 3.73 -20.18 7.83
C TYR A 276 5.19 -20.49 7.54
#